data_AF-A0A6G1R001-F1
#
_entry.id   AF-A0A6G1R001-F1
#
_cell.length_a   1.000
_cell.length_b   1.000
_cell.length_c   1.000
_cell.angle_alpha   90.00
_cell.angle_beta   90.00
_cell.angle_gamma   90.00
#
_symmetry.space_group_name_H-M   'P 1'
#
loop_
_entity.id
_entity.type
_entity.pdbx_description
1 polymer ?
#
loop_
_entity_poly.entity_id
_entity_poly.type
_entity_poly.pdbx_seq_one_letter_code
_entity_poly.pdbx_strand_id
1 'polypeptide(L)'
;MSEHESAGRKLVSVDFEIFGYVQGVCFRMYTEREGLRLGLVGWVKNTYSGTVVGQVQGPADRVEEMKVWLSKEGSPSSRITRASFSNQRTIDKLELSGFNTRF
;
A
#
# COMPACT_ATOMS: atom_id res chain seq x y z
N MET A 1 -15.38 23.10 -0.89
CA MET A 1 -15.61 21.92 -0.04
C MET A 1 -14.50 20.93 -0.36
N SER A 2 -13.49 20.65 0.45
CA SER A 2 -13.14 21.15 1.78
C SER A 2 -11.63 21.06 1.84
N GLU A 3 -10.97 22.19 2.05
CA GLU A 3 -9.57 22.23 2.46
C GLU A 3 -9.51 21.71 3.90
N HIS A 4 -9.08 20.46 4.07
CA HIS A 4 -8.60 20.00 5.35
C HIS A 4 -7.10 20.27 5.42
N GLU A 5 -6.78 21.51 5.79
CA GLU A 5 -5.54 21.83 6.47
C GLU A 5 -5.50 21.01 7.77
N SER A 6 -4.43 20.25 8.01
CA SER A 6 -4.26 19.57 9.30
C SER A 6 -2.79 19.24 9.57
N ALA A 7 -2.12 20.21 10.20
CA ALA A 7 -1.12 20.04 11.25
C ALA A 7 -0.24 18.79 11.18
N GLY A 8 1.01 18.95 10.73
CA GLY A 8 2.15 18.10 11.13
C GLY A 8 1.92 16.58 11.10
N ARG A 9 1.09 16.05 10.18
CA ARG A 9 0.90 14.61 10.04
C ARG A 9 2.20 13.99 9.57
N LYS A 10 2.85 13.27 10.48
CA LYS A 10 4.09 12.54 10.22
C LYS A 10 3.90 11.66 8.99
N LEU A 11 4.57 12.01 7.90
CA LEU A 11 4.57 11.19 6.70
C LEU A 11 5.49 9.99 6.95
N VAL A 12 5.06 8.83 6.50
CA VAL A 12 5.82 7.60 6.60
C VAL A 12 5.87 6.91 5.26
N SER A 13 6.97 6.22 5.00
CA SER A 13 7.13 5.27 3.92
C SER A 13 7.28 3.88 4.54
N VAL A 14 6.60 2.89 3.99
CA VAL A 14 6.76 1.49 4.41
C VAL A 14 6.73 0.58 3.18
N ASP A 15 7.61 -0.42 3.19
CA ASP A 15 7.61 -1.49 2.20
C ASP A 15 6.71 -2.62 2.70
N PHE A 16 6.04 -3.30 1.78
CA PHE A 16 5.19 -4.44 2.10
C PHE A 16 5.51 -5.63 1.21
N GLU A 17 5.28 -6.82 1.76
CA GLU A 17 5.24 -8.08 1.03
C GLU A 17 4.07 -8.93 1.51
N ILE A 18 3.19 -9.32 0.58
CA ILE A 18 1.98 -10.08 0.83
C ILE A 18 2.14 -11.49 0.28
N PHE A 19 1.83 -12.45 1.14
CA PHE A 19 1.95 -13.89 0.90
C PHE A 19 0.56 -14.51 0.82
N GLY A 20 0.44 -15.57 0.03
CA GLY A 20 -0.78 -16.37 -0.12
C GLY A 20 -1.19 -16.50 -1.59
N TYR A 21 -2.50 -16.66 -1.83
CA TYR A 21 -3.06 -16.67 -3.17
C TYR A 21 -3.35 -15.24 -3.62
N VAL A 22 -2.30 -14.57 -4.14
CA VAL A 22 -2.31 -13.12 -4.43
C VAL A 22 -1.94 -12.77 -5.88
N GLN A 23 -1.53 -13.75 -6.69
CA GLN A 23 -1.27 -13.58 -8.13
C GLN A 23 -2.41 -14.19 -8.96
N GLY A 24 -2.67 -13.63 -10.14
CA GLY A 24 -3.79 -14.06 -11.01
C GLY A 24 -5.18 -13.58 -10.55
N VAL A 25 -5.26 -12.84 -9.42
CA VAL A 25 -6.52 -12.41 -8.79
C VAL A 25 -6.72 -10.89 -8.81
N CYS A 26 -6.10 -10.20 -9.76
CA CYS A 26 -6.13 -8.73 -9.87
C CYS A 26 -5.66 -7.96 -8.62
N PHE A 27 -4.92 -8.59 -7.70
CA PHE A 27 -4.52 -7.99 -6.41
C PHE A 27 -3.90 -6.61 -6.58
N ARG A 28 -2.94 -6.48 -7.52
CA ARG A 28 -2.27 -5.21 -7.85
C ARG A 28 -3.24 -4.08 -8.20
N MET A 29 -4.27 -4.35 -9.00
CA MET A 29 -5.29 -3.36 -9.37
C MET A 29 -6.11 -2.90 -8.16
N TYR A 30 -6.46 -3.81 -7.26
CA TYR A 30 -7.17 -3.46 -6.02
C TYR A 30 -6.28 -2.69 -5.06
N THR A 31 -5.01 -3.09 -4.92
CA THR A 31 -4.02 -2.35 -4.11
C THR A 31 -3.84 -0.92 -4.61
N GLU A 32 -3.75 -0.72 -5.92
CA GLU A 32 -3.67 0.61 -6.53
C GLU A 32 -4.91 1.46 -6.23
N ARG A 33 -6.10 0.91 -6.47
CA ARG A 33 -7.37 1.60 -6.19
C ARG A 33 -7.50 1.98 -4.73
N GLU A 34 -7.14 1.08 -3.82
CA GLU A 34 -7.23 1.33 -2.39
C GLU A 34 -6.22 2.38 -1.93
N GLY A 35 -4.98 2.32 -2.41
CA GLY A 35 -3.98 3.35 -2.16
C GLY A 35 -4.46 4.73 -2.60
N LEU A 36 -5.02 4.84 -3.81
CA LEU A 36 -5.60 6.10 -4.30
C LEU A 36 -6.81 6.54 -3.47
N ARG A 37 -7.70 5.62 -3.06
CA ARG A 37 -8.87 5.91 -2.21
C ARG A 37 -8.48 6.50 -0.85
N LEU A 38 -7.39 5.99 -0.27
CA LEU A 38 -6.84 6.47 1.01
C LEU A 38 -5.99 7.75 0.87
N GLY A 39 -5.76 8.24 -0.35
CA GLY A 39 -4.92 9.40 -0.63
C GLY A 39 -3.42 9.12 -0.44
N LEU A 40 -3.00 7.87 -0.64
CA LEU A 40 -1.61 7.42 -0.53
C LEU A 40 -0.92 7.42 -1.89
N VAL A 41 0.41 7.51 -1.86
CA VAL A 41 1.26 7.31 -3.04
C VAL A 41 2.08 6.04 -2.88
N GLY A 42 2.50 5.43 -3.98
CA GLY A 42 3.17 4.14 -3.89
C GLY A 42 3.33 3.40 -5.20
N TRP A 43 3.71 2.14 -5.06
CA TRP A 43 3.73 1.20 -6.16
C TRP A 43 3.51 -0.22 -5.67
N VAL A 44 3.07 -1.09 -6.58
CA VAL A 44 2.83 -2.51 -6.30
C VAL A 44 3.34 -3.38 -7.46
N LYS A 45 3.96 -4.52 -7.18
CA LYS A 45 4.54 -5.44 -8.18
C LYS A 45 4.38 -6.90 -7.73
N ASN A 46 4.24 -7.81 -8.69
CA ASN A 46 4.37 -9.24 -8.43
C ASN A 46 5.85 -9.66 -8.35
N THR A 47 6.16 -10.60 -7.46
CA THR A 47 7.48 -11.25 -7.43
C THR A 47 7.46 -12.56 -8.22
N TYR A 48 8.64 -13.05 -8.61
CA TYR A 48 8.79 -14.39 -9.20
C TYR A 48 8.47 -15.52 -8.20
N SER A 49 8.54 -15.23 -6.90
CA SER A 49 8.26 -16.19 -5.82
C SER A 49 6.77 -16.33 -5.49
N GLY A 50 5.88 -15.70 -6.27
CA GLY A 50 4.43 -15.80 -6.07
C GLY A 50 3.85 -14.80 -5.07
N THR A 51 4.64 -13.86 -4.57
CA THR A 51 4.20 -12.81 -3.62
C THR A 51 3.87 -11.50 -4.33
N VAL A 52 3.28 -10.56 -3.61
CA VAL A 52 3.06 -9.18 -4.06
C VAL A 52 3.85 -8.24 -3.15
N VAL A 53 4.72 -7.43 -3.73
CA VAL A 53 5.54 -6.45 -3.02
C VAL A 53 5.17 -5.04 -3.43
N GLY A 54 5.51 -4.07 -2.58
CA GLY A 54 5.35 -2.67 -2.93
C GLY A 54 5.85 -1.73 -1.85
N GLN A 55 5.64 -0.44 -2.09
CA GLN A 55 5.89 0.61 -1.12
C GLN A 55 4.68 1.53 -1.10
N VAL A 56 4.32 1.98 0.10
CA VAL A 56 3.28 2.99 0.31
C VAL A 56 3.84 4.13 1.14
N GLN A 57 3.49 5.36 0.75
CA GLN A 57 3.86 6.58 1.45
C GLN A 57 2.64 7.47 1.67
N GLY A 58 2.61 8.14 2.81
CA GLY A 58 1.55 9.09 3.14
C GLY A 58 1.47 9.36 4.64
N PRO A 59 0.38 10.02 5.09
CA PRO A 59 0.12 10.21 6.52
C PRO A 59 0.11 8.88 7.27
N ALA A 60 0.73 8.83 8.45
CA ALA A 60 0.86 7.59 9.23
C ALA A 60 -0.47 6.87 9.52
N ASP A 61 -1.54 7.63 9.77
CA ASP A 61 -2.89 7.10 9.96
C ASP A 61 -3.41 6.39 8.70
N ARG A 62 -3.25 6.99 7.54
CA ARG A 62 -3.66 6.40 6.25
C ARG A 62 -2.82 5.18 5.87
N VAL A 63 -1.52 5.24 6.16
CA VAL A 63 -0.63 4.08 5.93
C VAL A 63 -1.03 2.90 6.81
N GLU A 64 -1.44 3.15 8.05
CA GLU A 64 -1.92 2.08 8.94
C GLU A 64 -3.24 1.46 8.44
N GLU A 65 -4.19 2.27 7.95
CA GLU A 65 -5.39 1.78 7.27
C GLU A 65 -5.04 0.85 6.10
N MET A 66 -4.06 1.25 5.27
CA MET A 66 -3.57 0.43 4.16
C MET A 66 -2.94 -0.88 4.62
N LYS A 67 -2.16 -0.89 5.71
CA LYS A 67 -1.58 -2.12 6.26
C LYS A 67 -2.66 -3.11 6.71
N VAL A 68 -3.71 -2.60 7.37
CA VAL A 68 -4.84 -3.43 7.80
C VAL A 68 -5.52 -4.06 6.58
N TRP A 69 -5.81 -3.25 5.56
CA TRP A 69 -6.42 -3.72 4.32
C TRP A 69 -5.56 -4.79 3.62
N LEU A 70 -4.26 -4.54 3.48
CA LEU A 70 -3.29 -5.48 2.89
C LEU A 70 -3.14 -6.78 3.68
N SER A 71 -3.52 -6.79 4.96
CA SER A 71 -3.44 -7.96 5.83
C SER A 71 -4.71 -8.79 5.86
N LYS A 72 -5.87 -8.22 5.49
CA LYS A 72 -7.19 -8.83 5.74
C LYS A 72 -8.12 -8.89 4.54
N GLU A 73 -8.09 -7.89 3.66
CA GLU A 73 -9.10 -7.74 2.59
C GLU A 73 -8.53 -8.11 1.24
N GLY A 74 -7.53 -7.37 0.75
CA GLY A 74 -6.96 -7.62 -0.58
C GLY A 74 -8.00 -7.59 -1.71
N SER A 75 -7.77 -8.34 -2.79
CA SER A 75 -8.79 -8.50 -3.82
C SER A 75 -9.82 -9.58 -3.44
N PRO A 76 -11.07 -9.52 -3.93
CA PRO A 76 -12.14 -10.44 -3.53
C PRO A 76 -11.84 -11.93 -3.74
N SER A 77 -11.02 -12.26 -4.75
CA SER A 77 -10.60 -13.63 -5.06
C SER A 77 -9.27 -14.03 -4.41
N SER A 78 -8.64 -13.14 -3.65
CA SER A 78 -7.36 -13.41 -3.01
C SER A 78 -7.52 -14.13 -1.68
N ARG A 79 -6.44 -14.80 -1.26
CA ARG A 79 -6.32 -15.34 0.10
C ARG A 79 -4.98 -14.96 0.68
N ILE A 80 -4.98 -13.96 1.55
CA ILE A 80 -3.79 -13.50 2.26
C ILE A 80 -3.49 -14.48 3.39
N THR A 81 -2.28 -15.03 3.42
CA THR A 81 -1.81 -15.89 4.52
C THR A 81 -0.91 -15.14 5.48
N ARG A 82 -0.18 -14.14 4.97
CA ARG A 82 0.71 -13.28 5.77
C ARG A 82 0.93 -11.96 5.05
N ALA A 83 1.00 -10.88 5.81
CA ALA A 83 1.53 -9.60 5.36
C ALA A 83 2.79 -9.28 6.16
N SER A 84 3.85 -8.85 5.48
CA SER A 84 5.09 -8.40 6.08
C SER A 84 5.29 -6.94 5.75
N PHE A 85 5.66 -6.15 6.77
CA PHE A 85 5.95 -4.72 6.61
C PHE A 85 7.37 -4.47 7.08
N SER A 86 8.16 -3.79 6.26
CA SER A 86 9.58 -3.54 6.52
C SER A 86 9.97 -2.13 6.06
N ASN A 87 11.20 -1.73 6.39
CA ASN A 87 11.78 -0.45 5.97
C ASN A 87 10.90 0.77 6.31
N GLN A 88 10.13 0.70 7.40
CA GLN A 88 9.29 1.80 7.83
C GLN A 88 10.17 2.97 8.25
N ARG A 89 10.04 4.10 7.54
CA ARG A 89 10.77 5.34 7.84
C ARG A 89 9.83 6.53 7.87
N THR A 90 10.23 7.55 8.63
CA THR A 90 9.60 8.87 8.55
C THR A 90 10.20 9.61 7.36
N ILE A 91 9.37 10.33 6.61
CA ILE A 91 9.81 11.13 5.47
C ILE A 91 9.33 12.58 5.67
N ASP A 92 10.11 13.55 5.21
CA ASP A 92 9.74 14.97 5.31
C ASP A 92 8.81 15.40 4.18
N LYS A 93 8.84 14.67 3.06
CA LYS A 93 7.99 14.87 1.87
C LYS A 93 7.72 13.56 1.17
N LEU A 94 6.66 13.51 0.37
CA LEU A 94 6.39 12.37 -0.52
C LEU A 94 7.49 12.27 -1.58
N GLU A 95 8.07 11.08 -1.72
CA GLU A 95 9.13 10.79 -2.68
C GLU A 95 8.57 10.20 -3.98
N LEU A 96 7.31 9.75 -3.94
CA LEU A 96 6.60 9.14 -5.06
C LEU A 96 5.40 9.99 -5.50
N SER A 97 4.98 9.82 -6.75
CA SER A 97 3.78 10.44 -7.30
C SER A 97 2.79 9.38 -7.80
N GLY A 98 1.53 9.56 -7.40
CA GLY A 98 0.46 8.60 -7.67
C GLY A 98 0.68 7.24 -7.00
N PHE A 99 -0.18 6.29 -7.36
CA PHE A 99 -0.04 4.89 -6.97
C PHE A 99 -0.04 4.06 -8.25
N ASN A 100 1.05 3.33 -8.53
CA ASN A 100 1.22 2.70 -9.84
C ASN A 100 1.48 1.20 -9.74
N THR A 101 0.82 0.42 -10.59
CA THR A 101 1.16 -0.99 -10.82
C THR A 101 2.42 -1.12 -11.66
N ARG A 102 3.42 -1.86 -11.15
CA ARG A 102 4.67 -2.21 -11.86
C ARG A 102 4.62 -3.65 -12.38
N PHE A 103 5.44 -3.91 -13.41
CA PHE A 103 5.62 -5.22 -14.07
C PHE A 103 7.01 -5.77 -13.75
#